data_AF-A0A0C3MAZ5-F1
#
_entry.id   AF-A0A0C3MAZ5-F1
#
_cell.length_a   1.000
_cell.length_b   1.000
_cell.length_c   1.000
_cell.angle_alpha   90.00
_cell.angle_beta   90.00
_cell.angle_gamma   90.00
#
_symmetry.space_group_name_H-M   'P 1'
#
loop_
_entity.id
_entity.type
_entity.pdbx_description
1 polymer ?
#
loop_
_entity_poly.entity_id
_entity_poly.type
_entity_poly.pdbx_seq_one_letter_code
_entity_poly.pdbx_strand_id
1 'polypeptide(L)'
;MTLVVNALPTLGYSCPQLKTLDLHRCNRLDIDQVRSLVDTRLRDDGMTGLVKLGIYGGIGDALPEWDATGTWLKERVKFVTLLRDADLV
;
A
#
# COMPACT_ATOMS: atom_id res chain seq x y z
N MET A 1 -20.63 -7.22 -7.89
CA MET A 1 -19.16 -7.16 -7.79
C MET A 1 -18.84 -6.35 -6.55
N THR A 2 -18.56 -7.03 -5.44
CA THR A 2 -18.44 -6.41 -4.11
C THR A 2 -17.13 -5.63 -4.06
N LEU A 3 -17.21 -4.30 -3.96
CA LEU A 3 -16.06 -3.49 -3.59
C LEU A 3 -15.59 -4.00 -2.23
N VAL A 4 -14.37 -4.53 -2.14
CA VAL A 4 -13.79 -4.94 -0.87
C VAL A 4 -13.29 -3.68 -0.17
N VAL A 5 -14.24 -2.83 0.23
CA VAL A 5 -13.97 -1.66 1.05
C VAL A 5 -13.36 -2.19 2.35
N ASN A 6 -12.14 -1.75 2.68
CA ASN A 6 -11.38 -2.09 3.89
C ASN A 6 -10.57 -3.40 3.92
N ALA A 7 -10.38 -4.10 2.80
CA ALA A 7 -9.56 -5.34 2.80
C ALA A 7 -8.12 -5.11 3.30
N LEU A 8 -7.50 -4.01 2.86
CA LEU A 8 -6.12 -3.67 3.22
C LEU A 8 -6.01 -3.29 4.72
N PRO A 9 -6.80 -2.36 5.28
CA PRO A 9 -6.80 -2.12 6.72
C PRO A 9 -6.99 -3.39 7.57
N THR A 10 -7.92 -4.27 7.19
CA THR A 10 -8.15 -5.54 7.92
C THR A 10 -6.94 -6.47 7.85
N LEU A 11 -6.24 -6.52 6.72
CA LEU A 11 -4.99 -7.28 6.58
C LEU A 11 -3.90 -6.73 7.50
N GLY A 12 -3.80 -5.40 7.63
CA GLY A 12 -2.86 -4.74 8.54
C GLY A 12 -3.04 -5.19 9.99
N TYR A 13 -4.29 -5.24 10.45
CA TYR A 13 -4.65 -5.68 11.80
C TYR A 13 -4.48 -7.20 12.01
N SER A 14 -4.94 -8.01 11.05
CA SER A 14 -5.02 -9.47 11.21
C SER A 14 -3.69 -10.18 10.97
N CYS A 15 -2.72 -9.52 10.33
CA CYS A 15 -1.43 -10.12 9.95
C CYS A 15 -0.23 -9.33 10.50
N PRO A 16 -0.05 -9.29 11.84
CA PRO A 16 1.01 -8.50 12.47
C PRO A 16 2.43 -8.93 12.07
N GLN A 17 2.61 -10.18 11.61
CA GLN A 17 3.90 -10.70 11.14
C GLN A 17 4.13 -10.55 9.63
N LEU A 18 3.21 -9.94 8.88
CA LEU A 18 3.35 -9.80 7.44
C LEU A 18 4.59 -8.98 7.10
N LYS A 19 5.57 -9.55 6.39
CA LYS A 19 6.83 -8.84 6.06
C LYS A 19 6.86 -8.25 4.66
N THR A 20 6.11 -8.85 3.75
CA THR A 20 6.09 -8.48 2.34
C THR A 20 4.65 -8.45 1.87
N LEU A 21 4.26 -7.38 1.19
CA LEU A 21 2.99 -7.27 0.48
C LEU A 21 3.27 -6.82 -0.95
N ASP A 22 2.69 -7.52 -1.91
CA ASP A 22 2.80 -7.22 -3.34
C ASP A 22 1.39 -7.12 -3.94
N LEU A 23 1.09 -5.96 -4.50
CA LEU A 23 -0.21 -5.59 -5.06
C LEU A 23 -0.01 -5.29 -6.55
N HIS A 24 0.13 -6.36 -7.33
CA HIS A 24 0.42 -6.29 -8.75
C HIS A 24 -0.84 -6.40 -9.61
N ARG A 25 -1.06 -5.42 -10.51
CA ARG A 25 -2.21 -5.32 -11.43
C ARG A 25 -3.57 -5.35 -10.73
N CYS A 26 -3.64 -4.76 -9.54
CA CYS A 26 -4.91 -4.63 -8.81
C CYS A 26 -5.71 -3.45 -9.37
N ASN A 27 -6.68 -3.74 -10.22
CA ASN A 27 -7.42 -2.83 -11.12
C ASN A 27 -8.21 -1.66 -10.47
N ARG A 28 -8.23 -1.54 -9.14
CA ARG A 28 -8.95 -0.49 -8.37
C ARG A 28 -8.35 -0.32 -6.97
N LEU A 29 -7.05 -0.09 -6.91
CA LEU A 29 -6.37 0.07 -5.65
C LEU A 29 -6.46 1.54 -5.22
N ASP A 30 -6.97 1.76 -4.01
CA ASP A 30 -7.04 3.08 -3.40
C ASP A 30 -5.77 3.28 -2.57
N ILE A 31 -4.99 4.30 -2.92
CA ILE A 31 -3.70 4.57 -2.28
C ILE A 31 -3.89 4.95 -0.79
N ASP A 32 -5.02 5.56 -0.44
CA ASP A 32 -5.32 5.89 0.96
C ASP A 32 -5.59 4.62 1.78
N GLN A 33 -6.13 3.55 1.19
CA GLN A 33 -6.27 2.27 1.88
C GLN A 33 -4.92 1.60 2.14
N VAL A 34 -3.95 1.77 1.23
CA VAL A 34 -2.59 1.29 1.44
C VAL A 34 -1.91 2.06 2.56
N ARG A 35 -2.06 3.40 2.53
CA ARG A 35 -1.58 4.27 3.59
C ARG A 35 -2.18 3.85 4.93
N SER A 36 -3.49 3.61 5.00
CA SER A 36 -4.16 3.14 6.20
C SER A 36 -3.62 1.79 6.67
N LEU A 37 -3.37 0.82 5.79
CA LEU A 37 -2.73 -0.44 6.17
C LEU A 37 -1.37 -0.21 6.83
N VAL A 38 -0.53 0.66 6.28
CA VAL A 38 0.80 0.94 6.84
C VAL A 38 0.68 1.70 8.16
N ASP A 39 -0.25 2.66 8.26
CA ASP A 39 -0.49 3.45 9.47
C ASP A 39 -1.04 2.60 10.62
N THR A 40 -2.00 1.71 10.35
CA THR A 40 -2.50 0.73 11.33
C THR A 40 -1.36 -0.11 11.86
N ARG A 41 -0.46 -0.57 10.99
CA ARG A 41 0.67 -1.40 11.42
C ARG A 41 1.68 -0.63 12.24
N LEU A 42 2.02 0.60 11.85
CA LEU A 42 2.89 1.47 12.65
C LEU A 42 2.40 1.66 14.10
N ARG A 43 1.09 1.71 14.30
CA ARG A 43 0.47 1.85 15.63
C ARG A 43 0.49 0.56 16.44
N ASP A 44 0.30 -0.58 15.78
CA ASP A 44 0.20 -1.89 16.47
C ASP A 44 1.56 -2.51 16.78
N ASP A 45 2.58 -2.34 15.92
CA ASP A 45 3.89 -2.99 16.08
C ASP A 45 5.06 -2.03 16.40
N GLY A 46 4.84 -0.71 16.38
CA GLY A 46 5.79 0.31 16.82
C GLY A 46 7.04 0.50 15.94
N MET A 47 7.25 -0.36 14.94
CA MET A 47 8.23 -0.24 13.84
C MET A 47 8.02 -1.41 12.88
N THR A 48 7.46 -1.11 11.71
CA THR A 48 6.75 -2.08 10.87
C THR A 48 7.53 -3.34 10.59
N GLY A 49 6.99 -4.49 10.99
CA GLY A 49 7.45 -5.79 10.48
C GLY A 49 7.35 -5.89 8.95
N LEU A 50 6.56 -5.00 8.32
CA LEU A 50 6.51 -4.80 6.88
C LEU A 50 7.84 -4.22 6.36
N VAL A 51 8.62 -5.09 5.74
CA VAL A 51 9.92 -4.76 5.15
C VAL A 51 9.76 -4.33 3.70
N LYS A 52 8.82 -4.93 2.96
CA LYS A 52 8.65 -4.71 1.53
C LYS A 52 7.19 -4.46 1.15
N LEU A 53 6.96 -3.41 0.36
CA LEU A 53 5.68 -3.10 -0.26
C LEU A 53 5.88 -2.84 -1.76
N GLY A 54 5.19 -3.62 -2.59
CA GLY A 54 5.11 -3.43 -4.04
C GLY A 54 3.69 -3.04 -4.45
N ILE A 55 3.56 -1.96 -5.22
CA ILE A 55 2.31 -1.58 -5.87
C ILE A 55 2.62 -1.38 -7.35
N TYR A 56 1.93 -2.13 -8.20
CA TYR A 56 2.16 -2.12 -9.65
C TYR A 56 0.84 -1.93 -10.38
N GLY A 57 0.59 -0.71 -10.84
CA GLY A 57 -0.61 -0.35 -11.57
C GLY A 57 -1.89 -0.31 -10.72
N GLY A 58 -2.97 0.10 -11.35
CA GLY A 58 -4.34 0.01 -10.84
C GLY A 58 -4.78 1.07 -9.84
N ILE A 59 -4.01 2.15 -9.69
CA ILE A 59 -4.46 3.36 -8.97
C ILE A 59 -4.93 4.37 -9.99
N GLY A 60 -6.16 4.86 -9.83
CA GLY A 60 -6.73 5.87 -10.71
C GLY A 60 -5.86 7.14 -10.72
N ASP A 61 -5.82 7.82 -11.87
CA ASP A 61 -4.87 8.88 -12.23
C ASP A 61 -4.94 10.20 -11.40
N ALA A 62 -5.42 10.15 -10.15
CA ALA A 62 -5.40 11.25 -9.21
C ALA A 62 -3.94 11.50 -8.74
N LEU A 63 -3.19 12.19 -9.59
CA LEU A 63 -1.76 12.44 -9.51
C LEU A 63 -1.22 12.99 -8.17
N PRO A 64 -1.86 13.94 -7.44
CA PRO A 64 -1.24 14.52 -6.24
C PRO A 64 -1.21 13.57 -5.04
N GLU A 65 -2.19 12.67 -4.92
CA GLU A 65 -2.30 11.73 -3.80
C GLU A 65 -1.28 10.59 -3.90
N TRP A 66 -0.96 10.16 -5.13
CA TRP A 66 0.04 9.13 -5.40
C TRP A 66 1.45 9.57 -5.00
N ASP A 67 1.87 10.77 -5.40
CA ASP A 67 3.23 11.26 -5.11
C ASP A 67 3.44 11.53 -3.62
N ALA A 68 2.45 12.16 -2.96
CA ALA A 68 2.51 12.44 -1.52
C ALA A 68 2.51 11.15 -0.70
N THR A 69 1.59 10.22 -1.01
CA THR A 69 1.52 8.94 -0.31
C THR A 69 2.72 8.07 -0.63
N GLY A 70 3.21 8.10 -1.87
CA GLY A 70 4.42 7.38 -2.26
C GLY A 70 5.66 7.84 -1.52
N THR A 71 5.80 9.16 -1.30
CA THR A 71 6.85 9.73 -0.44
C THR A 71 6.68 9.28 1.00
N TRP A 72 5.47 9.40 1.55
CA TRP A 72 5.15 8.98 2.92
C TRP A 72 5.46 7.50 3.18
N LEU A 73 5.17 6.62 2.20
CA LEU A 73 5.45 5.18 2.28
C LEU A 73 6.95 4.89 2.31
N LYS A 74 7.74 5.57 1.47
CA LYS A 74 9.21 5.40 1.40
C LYS A 74 9.91 5.82 2.69
N GLU A 75 9.34 6.76 3.44
CA GLU A 75 9.86 7.16 4.76
C GLU A 75 9.64 6.11 5.85
N ARG A 76 8.66 5.21 5.67
CA ARG A 76 8.16 4.31 6.73
C ARG A 76 8.40 2.83 6.45
N VAL A 77 8.53 2.45 5.18
CA VAL A 77 8.75 1.07 4.75
C VAL A 77 10.10 0.97 4.05
N LYS A 78 10.92 -0.01 4.47
CA LYS A 78 12.32 -0.11 4.05
C LYS A 78 12.49 -0.29 2.53
N PHE A 79 11.64 -1.10 1.91
CA PHE A 79 11.68 -1.35 0.47
C PHE A 79 10.30 -1.08 -0.13
N VAL A 80 10.18 0.03 -0.86
CA VAL A 80 8.94 0.43 -1.52
C VAL A 80 9.16 0.49 -3.03
N THR A 81 8.33 -0.22 -3.77
CA THR A 81 8.26 -0.15 -5.23
C THR A 81 6.86 0.31 -5.64
N LEU A 82 6.81 1.42 -6.37
CA LEU A 82 5.58 2.05 -6.85
C LEU A 82 5.74 2.24 -8.35
N LEU A 83 4.99 1.47 -9.15
CA LEU A 83 4.95 1.59 -10.60
C LEU A 83 3.52 1.94 -11.02
N ARG A 84 3.36 2.96 -11.85
CA ARG A 84 2.06 3.32 -12.45
C ARG A 84 1.76 2.40 -13.62
N ASP A 85 0.49 2.31 -14.02
CA ASP A 85 0.13 1.56 -15.23
C ASP A 85 0.88 2.07 -16.47
N ALA A 86 1.10 3.39 -16.54
CA ALA A 86 1.89 4.02 -17.60
C ALA A 86 3.38 3.63 -17.60
N ASP A 87 3.93 3.18 -16.47
CA ASP A 87 5.34 2.80 -16.31
C ASP A 87 5.58 1.32 -16.67
N LEU A 88 4.53 0.54 -16.96
CA LEU A 88 4.59 -0.90 -17.25
C LEU A 88 4.59 -1.23 -18.76
N VAL A 89 4.82 -0.23 -19.62
CA VAL A 89 4.83 -0.33 -21.09
C VAL A 89 6.20 -0.69 -21.64
#